data_AF-A0A1G2IDU9-F1
#
_entry.id   AF-A0A1G2IDU9-F1
#
_cell.length_a   1.000
_cell.length_b   1.000
_cell.length_c   1.000
_cell.angle_alpha   90.00
_cell.angle_beta   90.00
_cell.angle_gamma   90.00
#
_symmetry.space_group_name_H-M   'P 1'
#
loop_
_entity.id
_entity.type
_entity.pdbx_description
1 polymer ?
#
loop_
_entity_poly.entity_id
_entity_poly.type
_entity_poly.pdbx_seq_one_letter_code
_entity_poly.pdbx_strand_id
1 'polypeptide(L)'
;MKRLLVAVAMLAGFAAVVFAQDNSNERWFVKGYLEGGLHPPHNEVEMNLRRPDLPETNGFGDNFGRYVLRGEIFAGYRLENKVVKSVFVLVKPYFVFGRTVPQLDYTWSARLIGYAENYGIGVELPRGWKVYAETHRWSLRDQKAVPGDGPFGLNSGLYVRKEFNLHF
;
A
#
# COMPACT_ATOMS: atom_id res chain seq x y z
N MET A 1 -0.27 -34.56 0.51
CA MET A 1 0.78 -34.27 1.52
C MET A 1 1.51 -32.94 1.28
N LYS A 2 2.12 -32.66 0.12
CA LYS A 2 2.88 -31.41 -0.12
C LYS A 2 2.09 -30.10 0.11
N ARG A 3 0.82 -30.02 -0.35
CA ARG A 3 -0.03 -28.83 -0.15
C ARG A 3 -0.40 -28.58 1.32
N LEU A 4 -0.57 -29.65 2.09
CA LEU A 4 -0.86 -29.57 3.53
C LEU A 4 0.36 -29.06 4.31
N LEU A 5 1.55 -29.56 3.99
CA LEU A 5 2.80 -29.08 4.59
C LEU A 5 3.05 -27.58 4.30
N VAL A 6 2.79 -27.13 3.07
CA VAL A 6 2.89 -25.71 2.72
C VAL A 6 1.88 -24.87 3.49
N ALA A 7 0.62 -25.33 3.60
CA ALA A 7 -0.41 -24.62 4.37
C ALA A 7 -0.05 -24.53 5.86
N VAL A 8 0.45 -25.62 6.46
CA VAL A 8 0.89 -25.65 7.86
C VAL A 8 2.10 -24.75 8.06
N ALA A 9 3.07 -24.74 7.14
CA ALA A 9 4.23 -23.85 7.21
C ALA A 9 3.83 -22.38 7.08
N MET A 10 2.89 -22.04 6.19
CA MET A 10 2.35 -20.68 6.08
C MET A 10 1.58 -20.26 7.33
N LEU A 11 0.77 -21.14 7.91
CA LEU A 11 0.04 -20.88 9.16
C LEU A 11 1.00 -20.71 10.35
N ALA A 12 2.04 -21.54 10.44
CA ALA A 12 3.06 -21.42 11.47
C ALA A 12 3.88 -20.13 11.31
N GLY A 13 4.25 -19.77 10.08
CA GLY A 13 4.91 -18.49 9.79
C GLY A 13 4.03 -17.29 10.13
N PHE A 14 2.74 -17.36 9.81
CA PHE A 14 1.77 -16.32 10.16
C PHE A 14 1.62 -16.17 11.68
N ALA A 15 1.48 -17.29 12.40
CA ALA A 15 1.42 -17.28 13.86
C ALA A 15 2.70 -16.72 14.49
N ALA A 16 3.88 -17.11 13.99
CA ALA A 16 5.16 -16.60 14.45
C ALA A 16 5.24 -15.07 14.32
N VAL A 17 4.75 -14.51 13.24
CA VAL A 17 4.71 -13.05 13.03
C VAL A 17 3.71 -12.35 13.96
N VAL A 18 2.50 -12.89 14.11
CA VAL A 18 1.45 -12.32 14.97
C VAL A 18 1.91 -12.23 16.43
N PHE A 19 2.61 -13.26 16.90
CA PHE A 19 3.12 -13.34 18.26
C PHE A 19 4.56 -12.85 18.44
N ALA A 20 5.24 -12.42 17.37
CA ALA A 20 6.60 -11.92 17.45
C ALA A 20 6.71 -10.73 18.42
N GLN A 21 7.59 -10.88 19.41
CA GLN A 21 8.01 -9.83 20.33
C GLN A 21 9.38 -9.31 19.90
N ASP A 22 9.56 -8.00 19.99
CA ASP A 22 10.81 -7.33 19.65
C ASP A 22 11.85 -7.60 20.74
N ASN A 23 12.95 -8.27 20.39
CA ASN A 23 14.02 -8.64 21.31
C ASN A 23 15.36 -8.12 20.77
N SER A 24 15.66 -6.86 21.06
CA SER A 24 16.68 -6.04 20.38
C SER A 24 18.15 -6.44 20.58
N ASN A 25 18.43 -7.59 21.21
CA ASN A 25 19.80 -8.01 21.58
C ASN A 25 20.45 -8.99 20.58
N GLU A 26 19.74 -9.41 19.53
CA GLU A 26 20.27 -10.37 18.55
C GLU A 26 20.92 -9.67 17.34
N ARG A 27 22.02 -10.26 16.85
CA ARG A 27 22.88 -9.66 15.82
C ARG A 27 22.27 -9.78 14.41
N TRP A 28 21.40 -10.75 14.18
CA TRP A 28 20.67 -10.95 12.94
C TRP A 28 19.17 -10.85 13.20
N PHE A 29 18.47 -10.09 12.37
CA PHE A 29 17.03 -9.92 12.49
C PHE A 29 16.38 -9.76 11.10
N VAL A 30 15.13 -10.19 11.00
CA VAL A 30 14.24 -9.92 9.86
C VAL A 30 13.13 -9.02 10.36
N LYS A 31 13.09 -7.79 9.85
CA LYS A 31 12.03 -6.82 10.15
C LYS A 31 11.01 -6.78 9.02
N GLY A 32 9.74 -6.71 9.37
CA GLY A 32 8.67 -6.59 8.39
C GLY A 32 7.35 -6.17 9.01
N TYR A 33 6.30 -6.24 8.20
CA TYR A 33 4.94 -6.05 8.66
C TYR A 33 3.98 -6.99 7.92
N LEU A 34 2.87 -7.32 8.58
CA LEU A 34 1.69 -7.89 7.96
C LEU A 34 0.57 -6.86 8.02
N GLU A 35 -0.20 -6.76 6.96
CA GLU A 35 -1.29 -5.79 6.85
C GLU A 35 -2.51 -6.43 6.22
N GLY A 36 -3.67 -6.17 6.82
CA GLY A 36 -4.98 -6.46 6.25
C GLY A 36 -5.77 -5.16 6.15
N GLY A 37 -6.43 -4.96 5.01
CA GLY A 37 -7.28 -3.81 4.73
C GLY A 37 -8.71 -4.24 4.45
N LEU A 38 -9.68 -3.49 4.97
CA LEU A 38 -11.07 -3.54 4.56
C LEU A 38 -11.34 -2.32 3.66
N HIS A 39 -11.82 -2.61 2.45
CA HIS A 39 -12.05 -1.63 1.42
C HIS A 39 -13.51 -1.69 0.96
N PRO A 40 -14.18 -0.53 0.77
CA PRO A 40 -15.45 -0.50 0.04
C PRO A 40 -15.19 -0.92 -1.42
N PRO A 41 -16.22 -1.38 -2.15
CA PRO A 41 -16.07 -1.66 -3.58
C PRO A 41 -15.52 -0.42 -4.31
N HIS A 42 -14.38 -0.56 -4.98
CA HIS A 42 -13.77 0.49 -5.79
C HIS A 42 -12.96 -0.14 -6.94
N ASN A 43 -12.73 0.62 -8.01
CA ASN A 43 -11.96 0.18 -9.17
C ASN A 43 -10.50 0.64 -9.03
N GLU A 44 -9.56 -0.31 -9.04
CA GLU A 44 -8.13 -0.04 -8.85
C GLU A 44 -7.41 0.25 -10.18
N VAL A 45 -6.53 1.26 -10.20
CA VAL A 45 -5.70 1.62 -11.37
C VAL A 45 -4.88 0.42 -11.86
N GLU A 46 -4.40 -0.39 -10.91
CA GLU A 46 -3.45 -1.48 -11.16
C GLU A 46 -4.07 -2.63 -11.99
N MET A 47 -5.40 -2.68 -12.13
CA MET A 47 -6.08 -3.74 -12.88
C MET A 47 -6.35 -3.42 -14.35
N ASN A 48 -5.88 -2.28 -14.88
CA ASN A 48 -5.93 -1.93 -16.32
C ASN A 48 -7.22 -2.39 -17.04
N LEU A 49 -8.36 -2.30 -16.33
CA LEU A 49 -9.58 -2.97 -16.75
C LEU A 49 -10.26 -2.04 -17.74
N ARG A 50 -9.91 -2.19 -19.01
CA ARG A 50 -10.60 -1.52 -20.11
C ARG A 50 -12.07 -1.91 -20.01
N ARG A 51 -12.96 -0.94 -19.77
CA ARG A 51 -14.40 -1.15 -19.96
C ARG A 51 -14.68 -0.96 -21.47
N PRO A 52 -14.90 -2.04 -22.23
CA PRO A 52 -15.02 -1.95 -23.68
C PRO A 52 -16.24 -1.11 -24.13
N ASP A 53 -17.21 -0.96 -23.23
CA ASP A 53 -18.46 -0.22 -23.38
C ASP A 53 -18.34 1.29 -23.15
N LEU A 54 -17.26 1.76 -22.53
CA LEU A 54 -17.05 3.18 -22.19
C LEU A 54 -15.73 3.70 -22.78
N PRO A 55 -15.74 4.31 -23.98
CA PRO A 55 -14.55 4.78 -24.69
C PRO A 55 -13.68 5.77 -23.90
N GLU A 56 -14.30 6.54 -23.00
CA GLU A 56 -13.64 7.46 -22.06
C GLU A 56 -12.73 6.76 -21.04
N THR A 57 -12.91 5.45 -20.81
CA THR A 57 -12.04 4.63 -19.96
C THR A 57 -10.88 3.98 -20.72
N ASN A 58 -10.86 4.08 -22.07
CA ASN A 58 -9.85 3.46 -22.93
C ASN A 58 -8.51 4.22 -22.98
N GLY A 59 -8.37 5.33 -22.26
CA GLY A 59 -7.17 6.19 -22.28
C GLY A 59 -5.89 5.60 -21.68
N PHE A 60 -5.91 4.37 -21.15
CA PHE A 60 -4.81 3.80 -20.36
C PHE A 60 -4.11 2.60 -20.96
N GLY A 61 -4.63 2.07 -22.08
CA GLY A 61 -4.05 0.93 -22.78
C GLY A 61 -2.59 1.09 -23.19
N ASP A 62 -2.12 2.34 -23.27
CA ASP A 62 -0.82 2.71 -23.82
C ASP A 62 0.14 3.32 -22.75
N ASN A 63 -0.28 3.36 -21.49
CA ASN A 63 0.48 4.02 -20.42
C ASN A 63 1.34 3.02 -19.63
N PHE A 64 2.55 2.76 -20.12
CA PHE A 64 3.53 1.93 -19.40
C PHE A 64 4.43 2.79 -18.50
N GLY A 65 4.17 2.76 -17.19
CA GLY A 65 5.11 3.24 -16.17
C GLY A 65 6.38 2.38 -16.16
N ARG A 66 7.55 3.01 -15.98
CA ARG A 66 8.85 2.31 -16.01
C ARG A 66 9.39 2.01 -14.63
N TYR A 67 9.18 2.94 -13.70
CA TYR A 67 9.56 2.77 -12.32
C TYR A 67 8.65 3.59 -11.44
N VAL A 68 8.64 3.21 -10.18
CA VAL A 68 7.76 3.76 -9.16
C VAL A 68 8.59 4.11 -7.95
N LEU A 69 8.38 5.31 -7.42
CA LEU A 69 8.87 5.70 -6.11
C LEU A 69 7.71 5.65 -5.12
N ARG A 70 7.82 4.80 -4.11
CA ARG A 70 6.81 4.60 -3.07
C ARG A 70 7.44 4.74 -1.69
N GLY A 71 6.70 5.28 -0.75
CA GLY A 71 7.13 5.40 0.64
C GLY A 71 5.96 5.51 1.60
N GLU A 72 6.29 5.50 2.89
CA GLU A 72 5.31 5.60 3.96
C GLU A 72 5.91 6.38 5.12
N ILE A 73 5.23 7.45 5.54
CA ILE A 73 5.68 8.38 6.56
C ILE A 73 4.62 8.44 7.65
N PHE A 74 5.04 8.18 8.88
CA PHE A 74 4.23 8.33 10.09
C PHE A 74 4.71 9.53 10.88
N ALA A 75 3.85 10.51 11.12
CA ALA A 75 4.09 11.61 12.04
C ALA A 75 3.10 11.49 13.20
N GLY A 76 3.61 11.31 14.42
CA GLY A 76 2.75 10.97 15.54
C GLY A 76 3.18 11.54 16.89
N TYR A 77 2.24 11.49 17.82
CA TYR A 77 2.40 11.91 19.20
C TYR A 77 2.26 10.69 20.12
N ARG A 78 3.21 10.51 21.05
CA ARG A 78 3.18 9.40 22.02
C ARG A 78 2.25 9.72 23.17
N LEU A 79 1.43 8.75 23.55
CA LEU A 79 0.52 8.82 24.68
C LEU A 79 1.13 8.11 25.89
N GLU A 80 0.82 8.59 27.10
CA GLU A 80 1.28 7.97 28.36
C GLU A 80 0.39 6.80 28.83
N ASN A 81 -0.46 6.27 27.95
CA ASN A 81 -1.41 5.22 28.30
C ASN A 81 -0.91 3.83 27.85
N LYS A 82 -1.41 2.76 28.50
CA LYS A 82 -0.97 1.38 28.23
C LYS A 82 -1.70 0.69 27.07
N VAL A 83 -2.80 1.27 26.56
CA VAL A 83 -3.69 0.63 25.57
C VAL A 83 -3.41 1.13 24.15
N VAL A 84 -3.08 2.41 24.01
CA VAL A 84 -2.73 3.13 22.79
C VAL A 84 -1.42 3.86 23.02
N LYS A 85 -0.37 3.46 22.31
CA LYS A 85 0.98 4.02 22.45
C LYS A 85 1.15 5.36 21.78
N SER A 86 0.53 5.55 20.62
CA SER A 86 0.65 6.79 19.85
C SER A 86 -0.58 7.01 18.98
N VAL A 87 -0.83 8.28 18.67
CA VAL A 87 -1.70 8.69 17.56
C VAL A 87 -0.81 9.21 16.45
N PHE A 88 -1.18 8.97 15.20
CA PHE A 88 -0.39 9.42 14.06
C PHE A 88 -1.23 9.84 12.88
N VAL A 89 -0.65 10.72 12.06
CA VAL A 89 -1.04 10.91 10.67
C VAL A 89 -0.06 10.16 9.77
N LEU A 90 -0.58 9.73 8.62
CA LEU A 90 0.10 8.89 7.65
C LEU A 90 0.13 9.61 6.30
N VAL A 91 1.27 9.56 5.63
CA VAL A 91 1.41 9.97 4.23
C VAL A 91 2.09 8.85 3.46
N LYS A 92 1.48 8.41 2.37
CA LYS A 92 2.00 7.34 1.50
C LYS A 92 2.31 7.89 0.10
N PRO A 93 3.46 8.56 -0.10
CA PRO A 93 3.81 9.05 -1.44
C PRO A 93 3.92 7.90 -2.43
N TYR A 94 3.29 8.05 -3.59
CA TYR A 94 3.40 7.14 -4.74
C TYR A 94 3.59 8.00 -5.98
N PHE A 95 4.72 7.82 -6.68
CA PHE A 95 5.02 8.50 -7.93
C PHE A 95 5.33 7.50 -9.03
N VAL A 96 4.70 7.68 -10.19
CA VAL A 96 4.91 6.88 -11.39
C VAL A 96 5.66 7.70 -12.42
N PHE A 97 6.77 7.15 -12.93
CA PHE A 97 7.61 7.80 -13.93
C PHE A 97 7.68 7.01 -15.23
N GLY A 98 7.87 7.73 -16.33
CA GLY A 98 8.17 7.16 -17.63
C GLY A 98 7.60 7.94 -18.80
N ARG A 99 8.08 7.64 -20.00
CA ARG A 99 7.51 8.12 -21.26
C ARG A 99 7.58 6.96 -22.24
N THR A 100 6.55 6.14 -22.22
CA THR A 100 6.41 5.03 -23.16
C THR A 100 5.25 5.34 -24.09
N VAL A 101 5.51 5.33 -25.39
CA VAL A 101 4.49 5.29 -26.44
C VAL A 101 4.60 3.91 -27.07
N PRO A 102 3.61 3.02 -26.89
CA PRO A 102 3.69 1.67 -27.41
C PRO A 102 4.03 1.69 -28.90
N GLN A 103 4.98 0.84 -29.29
CA GLN A 103 5.43 0.66 -30.68
C GLN A 103 6.14 1.87 -31.32
N LEU A 104 6.23 3.02 -30.63
CA LEU A 104 6.84 4.24 -31.17
C LEU A 104 8.07 4.67 -30.37
N ASP A 105 8.02 4.63 -29.03
CA ASP A 105 9.12 5.11 -28.19
C ASP A 105 9.12 4.38 -26.84
N TYR A 106 10.22 3.70 -26.52
CA TYR A 106 10.44 2.93 -25.30
C TYR A 106 11.67 3.46 -24.54
N THR A 107 11.72 4.76 -24.27
CA THR A 107 12.84 5.40 -23.57
C THR A 107 12.68 5.43 -22.04
N TRP A 108 13.80 5.27 -21.33
CA TRP A 108 13.87 5.52 -19.88
C TRP A 108 13.73 7.03 -19.65
N SER A 109 12.72 7.44 -18.89
CA SER A 109 12.43 8.86 -18.66
C SER A 109 12.09 9.11 -17.19
N ALA A 110 12.66 10.18 -16.63
CA ALA A 110 12.32 10.72 -15.31
C ALA A 110 11.11 11.66 -15.32
N ARG A 111 10.33 11.64 -16.40
CA ARG A 111 9.08 12.37 -16.45
C ARG A 111 8.07 11.76 -15.48
N LEU A 112 7.62 12.55 -14.50
CA LEU A 112 6.48 12.22 -13.67
C LEU A 112 5.24 12.14 -14.55
N ILE A 113 4.56 10.99 -14.53
CA ILE A 113 3.31 10.79 -15.27
C ILE A 113 2.13 10.49 -14.36
N GLY A 114 2.37 10.15 -13.10
CA GLY A 114 1.31 9.94 -12.12
C GLY A 114 1.77 10.09 -10.70
N TYR A 115 0.83 10.41 -9.84
CA TYR A 115 1.03 10.38 -8.41
C TYR A 115 -0.25 9.99 -7.67
N ALA A 116 -0.11 9.41 -6.48
CA ALA A 116 -1.21 9.17 -5.57
C ALA A 116 -1.08 10.06 -4.33
N GLU A 117 -2.18 10.70 -3.98
CA GLU A 117 -2.38 11.50 -2.77
C GLU A 117 -3.00 10.59 -1.71
N ASN A 118 -2.14 9.91 -0.96
CA ASN A 118 -2.58 8.96 0.06
C ASN A 118 -2.27 9.51 1.45
N TYR A 119 -3.33 9.74 2.22
CA TYR A 119 -3.26 10.30 3.56
C TYR A 119 -4.05 9.44 4.53
N GLY A 120 -3.62 9.37 5.77
CA GLY A 120 -4.32 8.59 6.78
C GLY A 120 -4.15 9.13 8.18
N ILE A 121 -4.92 8.54 9.09
CA ILE A 121 -4.85 8.79 10.53
C ILE A 121 -5.08 7.48 11.27
N GLY A 122 -4.41 7.30 12.39
CA GLY A 122 -4.57 6.09 13.16
C GLY A 122 -3.90 6.12 14.52
N VAL A 123 -3.86 4.92 15.09
CA VAL A 123 -3.34 4.66 16.42
C VAL A 123 -2.38 3.48 16.40
N GLU A 124 -1.33 3.58 17.20
CA GLU A 124 -0.43 2.48 17.50
C GLU A 124 -0.84 1.85 18.82
N LEU A 125 -0.95 0.53 18.82
CA LEU A 125 -1.25 -0.30 19.97
C LEU A 125 0.04 -1.02 20.44
N PRO A 126 0.05 -1.55 21.67
CA PRO A 126 1.18 -2.34 22.16
C PRO A 126 1.59 -3.47 21.21
N ARG A 127 2.86 -3.87 21.28
CA ARG A 127 3.43 -4.98 20.51
C ARG A 127 3.41 -4.77 18.99
N GLY A 128 3.57 -3.52 18.52
CA GLY A 128 3.76 -3.22 17.09
C GLY A 128 2.49 -3.32 16.25
N TRP A 129 1.32 -3.31 16.89
CA TRP A 129 0.04 -3.25 16.19
C TRP A 129 -0.30 -1.81 15.84
N LYS A 130 -0.89 -1.58 14.67
CA LYS A 130 -1.42 -0.29 14.22
C LYS A 130 -2.81 -0.52 13.65
N VAL A 131 -3.72 0.41 13.94
CA VAL A 131 -5.05 0.48 13.31
C VAL A 131 -5.21 1.88 12.76
N TYR A 132 -5.52 1.99 11.47
CA TYR A 132 -5.57 3.28 10.81
C TYR A 132 -6.51 3.27 9.62
N ALA A 133 -7.06 4.44 9.30
CA ALA A 133 -7.79 4.67 8.07
C ALA A 133 -6.92 5.49 7.12
N GLU A 134 -7.04 5.21 5.83
CA GLU A 134 -6.41 6.03 4.80
C GLU A 134 -7.34 6.27 3.63
N THR A 135 -7.12 7.40 2.99
CA THR A 135 -7.70 7.78 1.72
C THR A 135 -6.67 7.50 0.62
N HIS A 136 -7.16 7.13 -0.55
CA HIS A 136 -6.35 7.03 -1.76
C HIS A 136 -6.97 7.85 -2.86
N ARG A 137 -6.14 8.65 -3.53
CA ARG A 137 -6.58 9.46 -4.68
C ARG A 137 -5.49 9.52 -5.74
N TRP A 138 -5.83 9.10 -6.95
CA TRP A 138 -4.89 9.09 -8.06
C TRP A 138 -4.95 10.33 -8.95
N SER A 139 -3.81 10.72 -9.50
CA SER A 139 -3.70 11.69 -10.59
C SER A 139 -2.71 11.15 -11.62
N LEU A 140 -3.10 11.13 -12.91
CA LEU A 140 -2.26 10.63 -14.01
C LEU A 140 -2.32 11.60 -15.19
N ARG A 141 -1.16 12.06 -15.69
CA ARG A 141 -0.99 12.88 -16.90
C ARG A 141 -2.08 13.94 -17.08
N ASP A 142 -2.25 14.78 -16.06
CA ASP A 142 -3.19 15.92 -16.00
C ASP A 142 -4.68 15.55 -15.80
N GLN A 143 -5.02 14.26 -15.74
CA GLN A 143 -6.33 13.80 -15.29
C GLN A 143 -6.32 13.53 -13.78
N LYS A 144 -7.23 14.18 -13.06
CA LYS A 144 -7.45 13.95 -11.62
C LYS A 144 -8.53 12.90 -11.43
N ALA A 145 -8.38 12.10 -10.38
CA ALA A 145 -9.43 11.26 -9.82
C ALA A 145 -10.75 12.00 -9.65
N VAL A 146 -11.78 11.44 -10.26
CA VAL A 146 -13.18 11.83 -10.08
C VAL A 146 -13.84 10.84 -9.11
N PRO A 147 -14.77 11.31 -8.25
CA PRO A 147 -15.56 10.40 -7.43
C PRO A 147 -16.38 9.44 -8.33
N GLY A 148 -16.08 8.15 -8.30
CA GLY A 148 -16.79 7.13 -9.08
C GLY A 148 -16.05 5.79 -9.21
N ASP A 149 -16.75 4.77 -9.69
CA ASP A 149 -16.28 3.38 -9.93
C ASP A 149 -15.32 3.26 -11.14
N GLY A 150 -14.41 4.22 -11.30
CA GLY A 150 -13.40 4.26 -12.36
C GLY A 150 -11.99 4.00 -11.83
N PRO A 151 -11.01 3.68 -12.69
CA PRO A 151 -9.60 3.48 -12.33
C PRO A 151 -8.92 4.77 -11.84
N PHE A 152 -9.68 5.80 -11.45
CA PHE A 152 -9.25 7.01 -10.77
C PHE A 152 -10.12 7.25 -9.52
N GLY A 153 -10.57 6.18 -8.88
CA GLY A 153 -11.44 6.27 -7.72
C GLY A 153 -10.74 6.97 -6.56
N LEU A 154 -11.45 7.91 -5.93
CA LEU A 154 -11.20 8.27 -4.54
C LEU A 154 -11.76 7.13 -3.69
N ASN A 155 -10.91 6.42 -2.96
CA ASN A 155 -11.37 5.40 -2.01
C ASN A 155 -10.82 5.67 -0.62
N SER A 156 -11.37 4.97 0.36
CA SER A 156 -10.82 4.97 1.72
C SER A 156 -10.91 3.57 2.29
N GLY A 157 -9.87 3.14 2.98
CA GLY A 157 -9.80 1.82 3.59
C GLY A 157 -9.52 1.92 5.08
N LEU A 158 -9.89 0.87 5.81
CA LEU A 158 -9.50 0.67 7.21
C LEU A 158 -8.50 -0.47 7.28
N TYR A 159 -7.39 -0.26 7.98
CA TYR A 159 -6.25 -1.14 7.99
C TYR A 159 -5.87 -1.56 9.40
N VAL A 160 -5.43 -2.80 9.51
CA VAL A 160 -4.77 -3.35 10.69
C VAL A 160 -3.41 -3.86 10.25
N ARG A 161 -2.35 -3.32 10.86
CA ARG A 161 -0.96 -3.69 10.60
C ARG A 161 -0.30 -4.24 11.85
N LYS A 162 0.48 -5.31 11.69
CA LYS A 162 1.39 -5.86 12.70
C LYS A 162 2.82 -5.76 12.21
N GLU A 163 3.61 -4.90 12.84
CA GLU A 163 5.06 -4.84 12.65
C GLU A 163 5.74 -5.89 13.52
N PHE A 164 6.79 -6.51 12.99
CA PHE A 164 7.51 -7.57 13.66
C PHE A 164 9.01 -7.51 13.37
N ASN A 165 9.78 -8.00 14.34
CA ASN A 165 11.18 -8.34 14.20
C ASN A 165 11.30 -9.82 14.59
N LEU A 166 11.74 -10.65 13.65
CA LEU A 166 12.13 -12.05 13.91
C LEU A 166 13.63 -12.07 14.13
N HIS A 167 14.07 -12.80 15.14
CA HIS A 167 15.47 -12.90 15.51
C HIS A 167 15.94 -14.38 15.38
N PHE A 168 17.23 -14.59 15.08
CA PHE A 168 17.83 -15.87 14.71
C PHE A 168 19.25 -16.04 15.27
#